data_AF-A0A9E3B6W7-F1
#
_entry.id   AF-A0A9E3B6W7-F1
#
_cell.length_a   1.000
_cell.length_b   1.000
_cell.length_c   1.000
_cell.angle_alpha   90.00
_cell.angle_beta   90.00
_cell.angle_gamma   90.00
#
_symmetry.space_group_name_H-M   'P 1'
#
loop_
_entity.id
_entity.type
_entity.pdbx_description
1 polymer ?
#
loop_
_entity_poly.entity_id
_entity_poly.type
_entity_poly.pdbx_seq_one_letter_code
_entity_poly.pdbx_strand_id
1 'polypeptide(L)'
;MYYEHYETLPVVPRTYYPTGEEERARWIAQILKNAGKLLSELLNQPMPAMDVLLVATSDWQLAPRDEPDENSDLLPYWTNVNAPGVLVVPVEIDSIFGEPKQEKLAFMLYQALTLAFLENDLRPWPEDYPLWADEWQLKFAALWLAHRLDNVQGVVNKDLHEEYVDIFEPEADGKTPVTVRGFDWFEDTPAEDYLSYELLLEQFASDLLDKYEAEVLPRFLELYRKEREVLLSDDVTAMLASVLGAGSEEWLENLVYF
;
A
#
# COMPACT_ATOMS: atom_id res chain seq x y z
N MET A 1 21.01 -2.55 -21.15
CA MET A 1 19.67 -3.16 -21.29
C MET A 1 19.72 -4.37 -20.36
N TYR A 2 19.26 -4.22 -19.12
CA TYR A 2 19.76 -5.01 -17.97
C TYR A 2 19.24 -6.44 -17.84
N TYR A 3 18.52 -6.98 -18.83
CA TYR A 3 17.79 -8.23 -18.71
C TYR A 3 17.78 -9.03 -20.02
N GLU A 4 18.96 -9.51 -20.46
CA GLU A 4 19.10 -10.28 -21.71
C GLU A 4 18.32 -11.62 -21.74
N HIS A 5 17.76 -12.03 -20.59
CA HIS A 5 17.03 -13.29 -20.41
C HIS A 5 15.55 -13.10 -20.08
N TYR A 6 15.03 -11.87 -20.16
CA TYR A 6 13.63 -11.60 -19.81
C TYR A 6 12.77 -11.59 -21.07
N GLU A 7 11.61 -12.20 -20.94
CA GLU A 7 10.56 -12.22 -21.95
C GLU A 7 9.61 -11.02 -21.74
N THR A 8 8.75 -10.75 -22.72
CA THR A 8 7.85 -9.59 -22.68
C THR A 8 6.44 -10.00 -23.08
N LEU A 9 5.45 -9.62 -22.27
CA LEU A 9 4.04 -9.67 -22.65
C LEU A 9 3.65 -8.35 -23.33
N PRO A 10 3.17 -8.38 -24.58
CA PRO A 10 2.76 -7.18 -25.32
C PRO A 10 1.33 -6.75 -24.93
N VAL A 11 1.07 -6.63 -23.63
CA VAL A 11 -0.19 -6.15 -23.04
C VAL A 11 0.03 -4.78 -22.39
N VAL A 12 -1.02 -4.16 -21.88
CA VAL A 12 -0.94 -2.91 -21.12
C VAL A 12 -1.41 -3.19 -19.69
N PRO A 13 -0.58 -2.92 -18.65
CA PRO A 13 0.80 -2.42 -18.73
C PRO A 13 1.75 -3.44 -19.37
N ARG A 14 2.81 -2.97 -20.03
CA ARG A 14 3.81 -3.87 -20.62
C ARG A 14 4.53 -4.59 -19.49
N THR A 15 4.63 -5.91 -19.58
CA THR A 15 5.16 -6.74 -18.49
C THR A 15 6.39 -7.50 -18.96
N TYR A 16 7.52 -7.34 -18.26
CA TYR A 16 8.75 -8.10 -18.44
C TYR A 16 8.85 -9.16 -17.36
N TYR A 17 9.33 -10.34 -17.69
CA TYR A 17 9.38 -11.46 -16.76
C TYR A 17 10.50 -12.45 -17.11
N PRO A 18 11.06 -13.17 -16.13
CA PRO A 18 12.08 -14.18 -16.38
C PRO A 18 11.47 -15.43 -17.03
N THR A 19 12.28 -16.18 -17.77
CA THR A 19 11.88 -17.43 -18.44
C THR A 19 11.18 -18.37 -17.46
N GLY A 20 9.97 -18.84 -17.81
CA GLY A 20 9.17 -19.75 -16.99
C GLY A 20 8.07 -19.07 -16.15
N GLU A 21 8.09 -17.74 -16.01
CA GLU A 21 7.11 -16.99 -15.21
C GLU A 21 5.93 -16.42 -16.05
N GLU A 22 5.68 -16.96 -17.25
CA GLU A 22 4.66 -16.41 -18.17
C GLU A 22 3.26 -16.39 -17.55
N GLU A 23 2.84 -17.47 -16.88
CA GLU A 23 1.52 -17.55 -16.26
C GLU A 23 1.35 -16.50 -15.16
N ARG A 24 2.38 -16.32 -14.32
CA ARG A 24 2.40 -15.30 -13.27
C ARG A 24 2.38 -13.89 -13.86
N ALA A 25 3.17 -13.63 -14.90
CA ALA A 25 3.20 -12.35 -15.60
C ALA A 25 1.82 -12.02 -16.20
N ARG A 26 1.13 -13.01 -16.79
CA ARG A 26 -0.23 -12.84 -17.32
C ARG A 26 -1.24 -12.55 -16.22
N TRP A 27 -1.14 -13.26 -15.10
CA TRP A 27 -1.99 -13.02 -13.93
C TRP A 27 -1.79 -11.60 -13.40
N ILE A 28 -0.54 -11.18 -13.11
CA ILE A 28 -0.20 -9.84 -12.62
C ILE A 28 -0.73 -8.76 -13.57
N ALA A 29 -0.44 -8.87 -14.87
CA ALA A 29 -0.90 -7.89 -15.85
C ALA A 29 -2.44 -7.78 -15.86
N GLN A 30 -3.15 -8.90 -15.70
CA GLN A 30 -4.61 -8.93 -15.68
C GLN A 30 -5.18 -8.33 -14.38
N ILE A 31 -4.58 -8.60 -13.22
CA ILE A 31 -5.07 -8.01 -11.96
C ILE A 31 -4.81 -6.49 -11.94
N LEU A 32 -3.62 -6.04 -12.35
CA LEU A 32 -3.25 -4.62 -12.37
C LEU A 32 -4.12 -3.84 -13.34
N LYS A 33 -4.47 -4.44 -14.49
CA LYS A 33 -5.42 -3.83 -15.43
C LYS A 33 -6.81 -3.65 -14.82
N ASN A 34 -7.32 -4.65 -14.09
CA ASN A 34 -8.63 -4.58 -13.47
C ASN A 34 -8.66 -3.60 -12.29
N ALA A 35 -7.65 -3.68 -11.42
CA ALA A 35 -7.46 -2.76 -10.30
C ALA A 35 -7.25 -1.32 -10.76
N GLY A 36 -6.41 -1.13 -11.78
CA GLY A 36 -6.15 0.19 -12.36
C GLY A 36 -7.41 0.83 -12.93
N LYS A 37 -8.31 0.05 -13.53
CA LYS A 37 -9.62 0.56 -13.97
C LYS A 37 -10.46 1.06 -12.79
N LEU A 38 -10.55 0.29 -11.71
CA LEU A 38 -11.32 0.67 -10.53
C LEU A 38 -10.71 1.90 -9.83
N LEU A 39 -9.39 1.95 -9.65
CA LEU A 39 -8.70 3.13 -9.10
C LEU A 39 -8.88 4.36 -9.98
N SER A 40 -8.83 4.22 -11.30
CA SER A 40 -9.11 5.32 -12.21
C SER A 40 -10.51 5.88 -12.03
N GLU A 41 -11.50 5.02 -11.83
CA GLU A 41 -12.89 5.42 -11.55
C GLU A 41 -13.01 6.08 -10.17
N LEU A 42 -12.40 5.51 -9.12
CA LEU A 42 -12.46 6.03 -7.75
C LEU A 42 -11.76 7.39 -7.60
N LEU A 43 -10.55 7.52 -8.14
CA LEU A 43 -9.73 8.72 -8.01
C LEU A 43 -10.04 9.76 -9.09
N ASN A 44 -10.88 9.41 -10.07
CA ASN A 44 -11.18 10.23 -11.25
C ASN A 44 -9.89 10.67 -11.98
N GLN A 45 -8.96 9.74 -12.17
CA GLN A 45 -7.65 9.95 -12.78
C GLN A 45 -7.34 8.85 -13.80
N PRO A 46 -6.62 9.15 -14.90
CA PRO A 46 -6.20 8.10 -15.82
C PRO A 46 -5.20 7.17 -15.13
N MET A 47 -5.19 5.90 -15.55
CA MET A 47 -4.17 4.95 -15.12
C MET A 47 -2.77 5.49 -15.49
N PRO A 48 -1.81 5.51 -14.56
CA PRO A 48 -0.45 5.96 -14.85
C PRO A 48 0.17 5.16 -15.99
N ALA A 49 0.97 5.83 -16.82
CA ALA A 49 1.79 5.14 -17.79
C ALA A 49 2.89 4.37 -17.03
N MET A 50 2.86 3.04 -17.11
CA MET A 50 3.79 2.19 -16.39
C MET A 50 4.13 0.90 -17.10
N ASP A 51 5.33 0.39 -16.81
CA ASP A 51 5.75 -0.97 -17.11
C ASP A 51 5.72 -1.81 -15.81
N VAL A 52 5.67 -3.14 -15.96
CA VAL A 52 5.76 -4.11 -14.85
C VAL A 52 7.00 -4.96 -15.06
N LEU A 53 7.80 -5.16 -14.02
CA LEU A 53 9.01 -5.96 -14.08
C LEU A 53 8.96 -7.05 -13.00
N LEU A 54 8.72 -8.30 -13.42
CA LEU A 54 8.92 -9.45 -12.53
C LEU A 54 10.42 -9.72 -12.43
N VAL A 55 10.99 -9.80 -11.24
CA VAL A 55 12.43 -9.93 -11.03
C VAL A 55 12.75 -11.26 -10.35
N ALA A 56 13.66 -12.04 -10.95
CA ALA A 56 14.18 -13.25 -10.35
C ALA A 56 14.98 -12.93 -9.08
N THR A 57 14.93 -13.78 -8.06
CA THR A 57 15.65 -13.56 -6.79
C THR A 57 17.16 -13.31 -7.00
N SER A 58 17.78 -13.96 -8.00
CA SER A 58 19.19 -13.74 -8.37
C SER A 58 19.50 -12.35 -8.91
N ASP A 59 18.49 -11.69 -9.48
CA ASP A 59 18.62 -10.40 -10.16
C ASP A 59 18.08 -9.25 -9.30
N TRP A 60 17.60 -9.53 -8.08
CA TRP A 60 16.94 -8.55 -7.22
C TRP A 60 17.78 -7.29 -6.99
N GLN A 61 19.08 -7.48 -6.75
CA GLN A 61 20.04 -6.38 -6.54
C GLN A 61 20.27 -5.52 -7.79
N LEU A 62 19.81 -5.95 -8.96
CA LEU A 62 19.88 -5.21 -10.22
C LEU A 62 18.54 -4.51 -10.56
N ALA A 63 17.49 -4.76 -9.77
CA ALA A 63 16.18 -4.15 -9.97
C ALA A 63 16.27 -2.62 -9.86
N PRO A 64 15.55 -1.86 -10.71
CA PRO A 64 15.52 -0.40 -10.63
C PRO A 64 14.99 0.05 -9.28
N ARG A 65 15.68 0.97 -8.61
CA ARG A 65 15.34 1.47 -7.28
C ARG A 65 15.85 2.90 -7.10
N ASP A 66 15.10 3.71 -6.35
CA ASP A 66 15.46 5.10 -6.08
C ASP A 66 16.69 5.19 -5.16
N GLU A 67 16.77 4.34 -4.12
CA GLU A 67 17.91 4.26 -3.21
C GLU A 67 18.59 2.87 -3.27
N PRO A 68 19.90 2.78 -3.60
CA PRO A 68 20.61 1.50 -3.73
C PRO A 68 20.75 0.72 -2.41
N ASP A 69 20.79 1.44 -1.29
CA ASP A 69 21.20 0.95 0.03
C ASP A 69 20.01 0.62 0.96
N GLU A 70 18.76 0.90 0.55
CA GLU A 70 17.59 0.40 1.27
C GLU A 70 17.58 -1.14 1.19
N ASN A 71 17.53 -1.79 2.36
CA ASN A 71 17.35 -3.22 2.47
C ASN A 71 16.00 -3.57 1.83
N SER A 72 16.06 -3.93 0.55
CA SER A 72 14.88 -4.25 -0.22
C SER A 72 14.44 -5.67 0.14
N ASP A 73 13.55 -5.76 1.11
CA ASP A 73 12.71 -6.93 1.32
C ASP A 73 12.10 -7.33 -0.03
N LEU A 74 11.98 -8.63 -0.27
CA LEU A 74 11.43 -9.17 -1.51
C LEU A 74 9.92 -8.87 -1.57
N LEU A 75 9.58 -7.62 -1.90
CA LEU A 75 8.23 -7.07 -1.97
C LEU A 75 7.97 -6.33 -3.28
N PRO A 76 6.72 -6.31 -3.77
CA PRO A 76 6.35 -5.42 -4.86
C PRO A 76 6.52 -3.95 -4.47
N TYR A 77 7.13 -3.14 -5.32
CA TYR A 77 7.25 -1.68 -5.12
C TYR A 77 7.11 -0.91 -6.42
N TRP A 78 6.84 0.39 -6.29
CA TRP A 78 6.79 1.35 -7.38
C TRP A 78 8.06 2.20 -7.40
N THR A 79 8.59 2.49 -8.59
CA THR A 79 9.72 3.42 -8.75
C THR A 79 9.59 4.26 -10.03
N ASN A 80 10.06 5.50 -9.95
CA ASN A 80 10.07 6.47 -11.06
C ASN A 80 11.48 6.67 -11.66
N VAL A 81 12.47 5.85 -11.29
CA VAL A 81 13.84 5.92 -11.85
C VAL A 81 13.87 5.71 -13.36
N ASN A 82 12.88 4.99 -13.91
CA ASN A 82 12.69 4.80 -15.34
C ASN A 82 11.50 5.60 -15.87
N ALA A 83 11.50 5.85 -17.19
CA ALA A 83 10.37 6.45 -17.90
C ALA A 83 9.90 5.51 -19.03
N PRO A 84 8.65 4.98 -18.98
CA PRO A 84 7.65 5.16 -17.92
C PRO A 84 8.11 4.54 -16.58
N GLY A 85 7.46 4.92 -15.47
CA GLY A 85 7.72 4.34 -14.16
C GLY A 85 7.43 2.83 -14.14
N VAL A 86 7.99 2.13 -13.15
CA VAL A 86 8.01 0.66 -13.12
C VAL A 86 7.45 0.14 -11.81
N LEU A 87 6.50 -0.79 -11.90
CA LEU A 87 6.10 -1.63 -10.78
C LEU A 87 6.98 -2.89 -10.79
N VAL A 88 7.89 -2.97 -9.82
CA VAL A 88 8.81 -4.09 -9.65
C VAL A 88 8.13 -5.16 -8.79
N VAL A 89 8.18 -6.42 -9.22
CA VAL A 89 7.54 -7.55 -8.52
C VAL A 89 8.56 -8.69 -8.38
N PRO A 90 8.90 -9.13 -7.17
CA PRO A 90 9.78 -10.28 -7.02
C PRO A 90 9.04 -11.58 -7.35
N VAL A 91 9.76 -12.56 -7.88
CA VAL A 91 9.22 -13.92 -8.09
C VAL A 91 9.07 -14.69 -6.78
N GLU A 92 9.74 -14.30 -5.72
CA GLU A 92 9.57 -14.87 -4.38
C GLU A 92 9.25 -13.72 -3.43
N ILE A 93 8.36 -13.94 -2.47
CA ILE A 93 8.05 -12.92 -1.44
C ILE A 93 8.76 -13.37 -0.17
N ASP A 94 9.24 -12.40 0.62
CA ASP A 94 9.84 -12.71 1.91
C ASP A 94 8.84 -13.44 2.83
N SER A 95 9.34 -14.43 3.57
CA SER A 95 8.55 -15.22 4.52
C SER A 95 8.01 -14.44 5.72
N ILE A 96 8.56 -13.25 6.01
CA ILE A 96 8.05 -12.37 7.08
C ILE A 96 6.58 -11.96 6.83
N PHE A 97 6.10 -12.06 5.59
CA PHE A 97 4.72 -11.79 5.22
C PHE A 97 3.78 -13.00 5.40
N GLY A 98 4.22 -14.03 6.12
CA GLY A 98 3.42 -15.19 6.50
C GLY A 98 3.16 -16.15 5.34
N GLU A 99 2.00 -16.81 5.37
CA GLU A 99 1.65 -17.83 4.38
C GLU A 99 1.50 -17.21 2.97
N PRO A 100 2.16 -17.75 1.93
CA PRO A 100 2.14 -17.18 0.58
C PRO A 100 0.82 -17.50 -0.13
N LYS A 101 -0.21 -16.70 0.13
CA LYS A 101 -1.53 -16.79 -0.51
C LYS A 101 -1.65 -15.84 -1.69
N GLN A 102 -2.46 -16.22 -2.67
CA GLN A 102 -2.67 -15.41 -3.88
C GLN A 102 -3.30 -14.05 -3.54
N GLU A 103 -4.24 -14.00 -2.59
CA GLU A 103 -4.85 -12.74 -2.13
C GLU A 103 -3.85 -11.77 -1.50
N LYS A 104 -2.82 -12.26 -0.79
CA LYS A 104 -1.77 -11.41 -0.22
C LYS A 104 -0.89 -10.79 -1.29
N LEU A 105 -0.48 -11.58 -2.27
CA LEU A 105 0.28 -11.06 -3.40
C LEU A 105 -0.55 -10.03 -4.19
N ALA A 106 -1.85 -10.29 -4.40
CA ALA A 106 -2.74 -9.31 -5.03
C ALA A 106 -2.82 -8.01 -4.20
N PHE A 107 -3.00 -8.11 -2.88
CA PHE A 107 -3.04 -6.98 -1.97
C PHE A 107 -1.75 -6.13 -2.01
N MET A 108 -0.57 -6.75 -2.01
CA MET A 108 0.72 -6.03 -2.14
C MET A 108 0.83 -5.33 -3.50
N LEU A 109 0.40 -5.99 -4.59
CA LEU A 109 0.37 -5.38 -5.92
C LEU A 109 -0.60 -4.19 -5.99
N TYR A 110 -1.72 -4.25 -5.26
CA TYR A 110 -2.66 -3.14 -5.16
C TYR A 110 -2.10 -1.95 -4.37
N GLN A 111 -1.31 -2.18 -3.32
CA GLN A 111 -0.60 -1.12 -2.61
C GLN A 111 0.39 -0.41 -3.53
N ALA A 112 1.26 -1.16 -4.21
CA ALA A 112 2.23 -0.60 -5.15
C ALA A 112 1.55 0.14 -6.32
N LEU A 113 0.45 -0.40 -6.85
CA LEU A 113 -0.36 0.27 -7.87
C LEU A 113 -0.98 1.57 -7.35
N THR A 114 -1.50 1.56 -6.12
CA THR A 114 -2.08 2.77 -5.50
C THR A 114 -1.01 3.86 -5.38
N LEU A 115 0.19 3.50 -4.90
CA LEU A 115 1.32 4.44 -4.84
C LEU A 115 1.62 5.04 -6.22
N ALA A 116 1.63 4.23 -7.28
CA ALA A 116 1.82 4.72 -8.64
C ALA A 116 0.75 5.76 -9.07
N PHE A 117 -0.51 5.59 -8.64
CA PHE A 117 -1.55 6.59 -8.86
C PHE A 117 -1.30 7.88 -8.08
N LEU A 118 -0.96 7.77 -6.80
CA LEU A 118 -0.75 8.93 -5.92
C LEU A 118 0.47 9.76 -6.36
N GLU A 119 1.54 9.10 -6.81
CA GLU A 119 2.76 9.73 -7.34
C GLU A 119 2.55 10.36 -8.72
N ASN A 120 1.62 9.83 -9.52
CA ASN A 120 1.28 10.42 -10.83
C ASN A 120 0.29 11.60 -10.72
N ASP A 121 -0.29 11.82 -9.54
CA ASP A 121 -1.14 12.99 -9.27
C ASP A 121 -0.28 14.26 -9.18
N LEU A 122 -0.67 15.28 -9.96
CA LEU A 122 0.08 16.56 -10.06
C LEU A 122 -0.16 17.49 -8.87
N ARG A 123 -1.11 17.19 -7.99
CA ARG A 123 -1.29 17.95 -6.75
C ARG A 123 -0.03 17.79 -5.89
N PRO A 124 0.41 18.84 -5.17
CA PRO A 124 1.59 18.76 -4.31
C PRO A 124 1.34 17.92 -3.05
N TRP A 125 2.39 17.27 -2.54
CA TRP A 125 2.41 16.69 -1.19
C TRP A 125 2.70 17.80 -0.15
N PRO A 126 2.25 17.66 1.10
CA PRO A 126 2.86 18.38 2.22
C PRO A 126 4.35 18.02 2.33
N GLU A 127 5.19 18.92 2.83
CA GLU A 127 6.64 18.70 2.97
C GLU A 127 6.98 17.85 4.20
N ASP A 128 6.34 18.13 5.34
CA ASP A 128 6.49 17.38 6.59
C ASP A 128 5.09 16.96 7.10
N TYR A 129 4.94 15.68 7.43
CA TYR A 129 3.66 15.07 7.76
C TYR A 129 3.88 13.76 8.55
N PRO A 130 2.89 13.34 9.37
CA PRO A 130 3.02 12.09 10.11
C PRO A 130 2.93 10.89 9.15
N LEU A 131 3.78 9.89 9.35
CA LEU A 131 3.92 8.72 8.48
C LEU A 131 2.57 8.08 8.12
N TRP A 132 1.72 7.87 9.12
CA TRP A 132 0.42 7.22 8.94
C TRP A 132 -0.47 7.93 7.92
N ALA A 133 -0.33 9.25 7.75
CA ALA A 133 -1.15 10.05 6.85
C ALA A 133 -1.10 9.56 5.41
N ASP A 134 0.06 9.06 4.96
CA ASP A 134 0.25 8.53 3.61
C ASP A 134 -0.14 7.05 3.54
N GLU A 135 0.31 6.25 4.51
CA GLU A 135 0.21 4.79 4.40
C GLU A 135 -1.20 4.26 4.57
N TRP A 136 -2.05 4.90 5.39
CA TRP A 136 -3.45 4.47 5.52
C TRP A 136 -4.18 4.51 4.17
N GLN A 137 -3.83 5.48 3.31
CA GLN A 137 -4.42 5.66 1.99
C GLN A 137 -4.10 4.47 1.09
N LEU A 138 -2.86 3.97 1.16
CA LEU A 138 -2.38 2.81 0.43
C LEU A 138 -3.10 1.54 0.89
N LYS A 139 -3.19 1.32 2.21
CA LYS A 139 -3.90 0.18 2.80
C LYS A 139 -5.38 0.20 2.45
N PHE A 140 -6.03 1.36 2.59
CA PHE A 140 -7.46 1.53 2.31
C PHE A 140 -7.79 1.23 0.84
N ALA A 141 -7.04 1.81 -0.10
CA ALA A 141 -7.26 1.56 -1.51
C ALA A 141 -7.01 0.09 -1.89
N ALA A 142 -5.95 -0.50 -1.36
CA ALA A 142 -5.63 -1.90 -1.62
C ALA A 142 -6.67 -2.86 -1.05
N LEU A 143 -7.18 -2.58 0.15
CA LEU A 143 -8.19 -3.41 0.80
C LEU A 143 -9.55 -3.28 0.09
N TRP A 144 -9.90 -2.07 -0.35
CA TRP A 144 -11.06 -1.83 -1.19
C TRP A 144 -10.99 -2.64 -2.49
N LEU A 145 -9.84 -2.64 -3.16
CA LEU A 145 -9.62 -3.46 -4.35
C LEU A 145 -9.75 -4.95 -4.06
N ALA A 146 -9.16 -5.46 -2.97
CA ALA A 146 -9.26 -6.85 -2.55
C ALA A 146 -10.72 -7.28 -2.28
N HIS A 147 -11.52 -6.41 -1.65
CA HIS A 147 -12.96 -6.66 -1.46
C HIS A 147 -13.72 -6.75 -2.79
N ARG A 148 -13.37 -5.90 -3.76
CA ARG A 148 -14.07 -5.80 -5.05
C ARG A 148 -13.67 -6.86 -6.07
N LEU A 149 -12.41 -7.27 -6.06
CA LEU A 149 -11.83 -8.14 -7.09
C LEU A 149 -11.61 -9.57 -6.61
N ASP A 150 -11.25 -9.75 -5.35
CA ASP A 150 -10.81 -11.05 -4.80
C ASP A 150 -11.79 -11.61 -3.76
N ASN A 151 -12.91 -10.92 -3.50
CA ASN A 151 -13.93 -11.32 -2.54
C ASN A 151 -13.36 -11.53 -1.11
N VAL A 152 -12.32 -10.77 -0.77
CA VAL A 152 -11.82 -10.67 0.62
C VAL A 152 -12.83 -9.88 1.44
N GLN A 153 -12.97 -10.24 2.72
CA GLN A 153 -13.78 -9.52 3.70
C GLN A 153 -12.94 -9.33 4.96
N GLY A 154 -12.99 -8.12 5.54
CA GLY A 154 -12.08 -7.69 6.59
C GLY A 154 -10.64 -7.55 6.06
N VAL A 155 -9.68 -7.91 6.91
CA VAL A 155 -8.23 -7.93 6.62
C VAL A 155 -7.82 -9.12 5.73
N VAL A 156 -6.76 -8.93 4.94
CA VAL A 156 -6.09 -9.92 4.09
C VAL A 156 -5.09 -10.75 4.90
N ASN A 157 -4.29 -10.13 5.77
CA ASN A 157 -3.19 -10.78 6.50
C ASN A 157 -3.63 -11.55 7.75
N LYS A 158 -4.69 -12.37 7.64
CA LYS A 158 -5.34 -13.03 8.79
C LYS A 158 -4.42 -13.87 9.67
N ASP A 159 -3.52 -14.63 9.05
CA ASP A 159 -2.50 -15.43 9.74
C ASP A 159 -1.55 -14.55 10.56
N LEU A 160 -1.12 -13.41 10.02
CA LEU A 160 -0.26 -12.48 10.76
C LEU A 160 -1.04 -11.77 11.88
N HIS A 161 -2.31 -11.40 11.66
CA HIS A 161 -3.16 -10.88 12.73
C HIS A 161 -3.37 -11.90 13.87
N GLU A 162 -3.42 -13.19 13.55
CA GLU A 162 -3.49 -14.27 14.55
C GLU A 162 -2.15 -14.46 15.28
N GLU A 163 -1.03 -14.41 14.55
CA GLU A 163 0.32 -14.54 15.11
C GLU A 163 0.69 -13.36 16.03
N TYR A 164 0.33 -12.15 15.61
CA TYR A 164 0.61 -10.89 16.31
C TYR A 164 -0.58 -10.38 17.12
N VAL A 165 -1.46 -11.26 17.60
CA VAL A 165 -2.70 -10.85 18.30
C VAL A 165 -2.45 -9.88 19.48
N ASP A 166 -1.32 -10.03 20.16
CA ASP A 166 -0.93 -9.21 21.32
C ASP A 166 -0.80 -7.72 20.98
N ILE A 167 -0.48 -7.35 19.73
CA ILE A 167 -0.36 -5.93 19.33
C ILE A 167 -1.73 -5.22 19.33
N PHE A 168 -2.82 -5.98 19.31
CA PHE A 168 -4.19 -5.46 19.32
C PHE A 168 -4.81 -5.44 20.73
N GLU A 169 -4.11 -5.97 21.74
CA GLU A 169 -4.60 -5.97 23.11
C GLU A 169 -4.42 -4.59 23.76
N PRO A 170 -5.49 -3.98 24.31
CA PRO A 170 -5.38 -2.68 24.95
C PRO A 170 -4.67 -2.77 26.31
N GLU A 171 -3.80 -1.79 26.59
CA GLU A 171 -3.17 -1.55 27.86
C GLU A 171 -4.12 -0.82 28.84
N ALA A 172 -3.58 -0.40 30.00
CA ALA A 172 -4.37 0.20 31.08
C ALA A 172 -5.03 1.54 30.72
N ASP A 173 -4.51 2.23 29.70
CA ASP A 173 -5.08 3.47 29.17
C ASP A 173 -6.17 3.22 28.09
N GLY A 174 -6.42 1.96 27.73
CA GLY A 174 -7.38 1.56 26.71
C GLY A 174 -6.85 1.62 25.28
N LYS A 175 -5.55 1.83 25.08
CA LYS A 175 -4.89 1.84 23.77
C LYS A 175 -3.93 0.66 23.63
N THR A 176 -3.64 0.26 22.40
CA THR A 176 -2.62 -0.76 22.11
C THR A 176 -1.21 -0.24 22.45
N PRO A 177 -0.22 -1.12 22.65
CA PRO A 177 1.14 -0.71 23.02
C PRO A 177 1.77 0.30 22.04
N VAL A 178 1.39 0.19 20.76
CA VAL A 178 1.68 1.13 19.68
C VAL A 178 0.37 1.48 18.99
N THR A 179 0.17 2.74 18.61
CA THR A 179 -0.98 3.16 17.80
C THR A 179 -0.53 3.61 16.41
N VAL A 180 -1.45 3.63 15.45
CA VAL A 180 -1.24 4.17 14.10
C VAL A 180 -0.68 5.60 14.16
N ARG A 181 -1.17 6.44 15.09
CA ARG A 181 -0.67 7.82 15.24
C ARG A 181 0.61 7.94 16.06
N GLY A 182 0.95 6.93 16.84
CA GLY A 182 2.08 6.95 17.79
C GLY A 182 3.32 6.21 17.31
N PHE A 183 3.24 5.53 16.16
CA PHE A 183 4.39 4.88 15.54
C PHE A 183 5.27 5.90 14.82
N ASP A 184 6.56 5.89 15.15
CA ASP A 184 7.59 6.65 14.47
C ASP A 184 8.57 5.67 13.81
N TRP A 185 8.93 5.95 12.55
CA TRP A 185 9.92 5.17 11.81
C TRP A 185 11.31 5.81 11.92
N PHE A 186 12.32 4.97 12.14
CA PHE A 186 13.73 5.33 12.16
C PHE A 186 14.52 4.34 11.29
N GLU A 187 15.73 4.72 10.84
CA GLU A 187 16.59 3.87 10.01
C GLU A 187 16.91 2.51 10.66
N ASP A 188 16.86 2.42 11.99
CA ASP A 188 17.12 1.21 12.77
C ASP A 188 15.85 0.51 13.29
N THR A 189 14.66 0.94 12.85
CA THR A 189 13.40 0.28 13.18
C THR A 189 13.44 -1.19 12.73
N PRO A 190 13.28 -2.16 13.65
CA PRO A 190 13.20 -3.57 13.30
C PRO A 190 12.05 -3.86 12.32
N ALA A 191 12.28 -4.77 11.37
CA ALA A 191 11.26 -5.18 10.40
C ALA A 191 9.97 -5.70 11.07
N GLU A 192 10.10 -6.33 12.25
CA GLU A 192 8.97 -6.81 13.04
C GLU A 192 8.12 -5.68 13.66
N ASP A 193 8.76 -4.58 14.06
CA ASP A 193 8.06 -3.41 14.60
C ASP A 193 7.29 -2.69 13.47
N TYR A 194 7.92 -2.55 12.31
CA TYR A 194 7.26 -2.01 11.11
C TYR A 194 6.11 -2.93 10.65
N LEU A 195 6.30 -4.25 10.66
CA LEU A 195 5.23 -5.20 10.36
C LEU A 195 4.05 -5.04 11.30
N SER A 196 4.30 -4.91 12.61
CA SER A 196 3.24 -4.71 13.61
C SER A 196 2.43 -3.45 13.29
N TYR A 197 3.11 -2.36 12.96
CA TYR A 197 2.46 -1.13 12.54
C TYR A 197 1.65 -1.27 11.23
N GLU A 198 2.17 -2.00 10.24
CA GLU A 198 1.48 -2.30 8.99
C GLU A 198 0.19 -3.11 9.21
N LEU A 199 0.16 -4.01 10.19
CA LEU A 199 -1.04 -4.76 10.60
C LEU A 199 -2.08 -3.85 11.29
N LEU A 200 -1.63 -2.87 12.10
CA LEU A 200 -2.52 -1.87 12.69
C LEU A 200 -3.15 -0.97 11.61
N LEU A 201 -2.36 -0.54 10.61
CA LEU A 201 -2.86 0.22 9.46
C LEU A 201 -3.85 -0.57 8.62
N GLU A 202 -3.62 -1.87 8.42
CA GLU A 202 -4.57 -2.74 7.72
C GLU A 202 -5.89 -2.89 8.50
N GLN A 203 -5.83 -3.07 9.82
CA GLN A 203 -7.02 -3.08 10.67
C GLN A 203 -7.78 -1.75 10.56
N PHE A 204 -7.06 -0.63 10.62
CA PHE A 204 -7.64 0.70 10.48
C PHE A 204 -8.35 0.88 9.13
N ALA A 205 -7.69 0.48 8.04
CA ALA A 205 -8.28 0.49 6.70
C ALA A 205 -9.53 -0.40 6.61
N SER A 206 -9.51 -1.58 7.25
CA SER A 206 -10.67 -2.48 7.32
C SER A 206 -11.85 -1.82 8.03
N ASP A 207 -11.62 -1.25 9.22
CA ASP A 207 -12.67 -0.62 10.01
C ASP A 207 -13.23 0.64 9.32
N LEU A 208 -12.40 1.36 8.56
CA LEU A 208 -12.86 2.44 7.69
C LEU A 208 -13.78 1.94 6.58
N LEU A 209 -13.42 0.86 5.87
CA LEU A 209 -14.23 0.30 4.79
C LEU A 209 -15.55 -0.30 5.27
N ASP A 210 -15.56 -0.89 6.47
CA ASP A 210 -16.78 -1.45 7.05
C ASP A 210 -17.80 -0.36 7.42
N LYS A 211 -17.33 0.87 7.65
CA LYS A 211 -18.17 1.97 8.12
C LYS A 211 -18.46 3.04 7.06
N TYR A 212 -17.57 3.23 6.10
CA TYR A 212 -17.64 4.32 5.13
C TYR A 212 -17.35 3.84 3.71
N GLU A 213 -17.97 4.53 2.75
CA GLU A 213 -17.77 4.27 1.33
C GLU A 213 -16.37 4.69 0.85
N ALA A 214 -15.89 4.05 -0.21
CA ALA A 214 -14.56 4.26 -0.77
C ALA A 214 -14.28 5.71 -1.17
N GLU A 215 -15.30 6.51 -1.47
CA GLU A 215 -15.18 7.93 -1.80
C GLU A 215 -14.61 8.78 -0.66
N VAL A 216 -14.42 8.24 0.55
CA VAL A 216 -13.63 8.89 1.60
C VAL A 216 -12.22 9.20 1.12
N LEU A 217 -11.57 8.28 0.39
CA LEU A 217 -10.21 8.46 -0.10
C LEU A 217 -10.04 9.68 -1.02
N PRO A 218 -10.77 9.82 -2.15
CA PRO A 218 -10.64 11.01 -3.00
C PRO A 218 -11.01 12.31 -2.26
N ARG A 219 -12.01 12.29 -1.37
CA ARG A 219 -12.37 13.45 -0.54
C ARG A 219 -11.25 13.84 0.42
N PHE A 220 -10.58 12.87 1.03
CA PHE A 220 -9.42 13.13 1.88
C PHE A 220 -8.25 13.71 1.07
N LEU A 221 -7.94 13.11 -0.08
CA LEU A 221 -6.89 13.58 -0.98
C LEU A 221 -7.08 15.03 -1.43
N GLU A 222 -8.33 15.48 -1.62
CA GLU A 222 -8.66 16.89 -1.92
C GLU A 222 -8.26 17.86 -0.79
N LEU A 223 -8.24 17.40 0.46
CA LEU A 223 -7.81 18.19 1.61
C LEU A 223 -6.31 18.07 1.87
N TYR A 224 -5.79 16.85 1.69
CA TYR A 224 -4.42 16.46 2.04
C TYR A 224 -3.38 16.92 1.02
N ARG A 225 -3.60 16.69 -0.28
CA ARG A 225 -2.66 17.00 -1.38
C ARG A 225 -2.61 18.49 -1.71
N LYS A 226 -1.98 19.26 -0.81
CA LYS A 226 -1.76 20.71 -0.90
C LYS A 226 -0.37 21.06 -0.38
N GLU A 227 0.22 22.09 -0.99
CA GLU A 227 1.52 22.62 -0.58
C GLU A 227 1.39 23.21 0.83
N ARG A 228 2.10 22.59 1.77
CA ARG A 228 2.16 22.96 3.19
C ARG A 228 3.53 22.55 3.71
N GLU A 229 4.16 23.42 4.49
CA GLU A 229 5.45 23.12 5.11
C GLU A 229 5.32 21.99 6.15
N VAL A 230 4.28 22.03 7.00
CA VAL A 230 4.08 21.06 8.08
C VAL A 230 2.61 20.71 8.24
N LEU A 231 2.31 19.42 8.46
CA LEU A 231 1.05 18.91 8.96
C LEU A 231 1.27 18.08 10.22
N LEU A 232 0.54 18.39 11.29
CA LEU A 232 0.59 17.60 12.52
C LEU A 232 -0.43 16.45 12.46
N SER A 233 -0.21 15.42 13.29
CA SER A 233 -1.15 14.28 13.43
C SER A 233 -2.58 14.72 13.73
N ASP A 234 -2.77 15.73 14.59
CA ASP A 234 -4.10 16.28 14.89
C ASP A 234 -4.73 16.99 13.67
N ASP A 235 -3.93 17.67 12.84
CA ASP A 235 -4.43 18.32 11.62
C ASP A 235 -4.92 17.29 10.61
N VAL A 236 -4.15 16.20 10.43
CA VAL A 236 -4.52 15.09 9.53
C VAL A 236 -5.74 14.35 10.07
N THR A 237 -5.82 14.12 11.38
CA THR A 237 -6.97 13.52 12.06
C THR A 237 -8.23 14.37 11.83
N ALA A 238 -8.13 15.69 11.97
CA ALA A 238 -9.24 16.60 11.72
C ALA A 238 -9.67 16.58 10.23
N MET A 239 -8.72 16.52 9.29
CA MET A 239 -9.04 16.35 7.86
C MET A 239 -9.80 15.05 7.61
N LEU A 240 -9.30 13.93 8.14
CA LEU A 240 -9.96 12.64 8.00
C LEU A 240 -11.37 12.67 8.61
N ALA A 241 -11.49 13.12 9.85
CA ALA A 241 -12.80 13.26 10.50
C ALA A 241 -13.77 14.12 9.68
N SER A 242 -13.31 15.22 9.09
CA SER A 242 -14.16 16.08 8.26
C SER A 242 -14.76 15.38 7.03
N VAL A 243 -14.03 14.43 6.42
CA VAL A 243 -14.52 13.69 5.24
C VAL A 243 -15.35 12.47 5.61
N LEU A 244 -15.14 11.92 6.81
CA LEU A 244 -15.94 10.83 7.38
C LEU A 244 -17.32 11.31 7.85
N GLY A 245 -17.41 12.53 8.38
CA GLY A 245 -18.68 13.19 8.74
C GLY A 245 -18.98 13.20 10.24
N ALA A 246 -20.25 13.41 10.60
CA ALA A 246 -20.62 13.66 12.00
C ALA A 246 -20.33 12.46 12.92
N GLY A 247 -19.68 12.72 14.06
CA GLY A 247 -19.34 11.70 15.06
C GLY A 247 -18.12 10.85 14.71
N SER A 248 -17.42 11.14 13.61
CA SER A 248 -16.23 10.37 13.21
C SER A 248 -15.02 10.65 14.08
N GLU A 249 -14.86 11.86 14.62
CA GLU A 249 -13.76 12.22 15.51
C GLU A 249 -13.78 11.37 16.78
N GLU A 250 -14.93 11.32 17.47
CA GLU A 250 -15.13 10.44 18.62
C GLU A 250 -14.94 8.96 18.25
N TRP A 251 -15.37 8.56 17.06
CA TRP A 251 -15.16 7.18 16.59
C TRP A 251 -13.67 6.85 16.40
N LEU A 252 -12.91 7.73 15.74
CA LEU A 252 -11.46 7.56 15.55
C LEU A 252 -10.76 7.46 16.91
N GLU A 253 -11.05 8.39 17.84
CA GLU A 253 -10.42 8.37 19.17
C GLU A 253 -10.77 7.14 20.01
N ASN A 254 -11.91 6.49 19.74
CA ASN A 254 -12.34 5.27 20.43
C ASN A 254 -11.74 3.99 19.85
N LEU A 255 -11.06 4.03 18.69
CA LEU A 255 -10.32 2.88 18.19
C LEU A 255 -9.10 2.65 19.09
N VAL A 256 -8.94 1.43 19.59
CA VAL A 256 -7.85 1.10 20.54
C VAL A 256 -6.46 1.28 19.94
N TYR A 257 -6.34 1.16 18.62
CA TYR A 257 -5.09 1.26 17.88
C TYR A 257 -4.88 2.60 17.17
N PHE A 258 -5.74 3.60 17.38
CA PHE A 258 -5.63 4.92 16.74
C PHE A 258 -5.09 5.99 17.70
#